data_AF-A0A6J6EAQ6-F1
#
_entry.id   AF-A0A6J6EAQ6-F1
#
_cell.length_a   1.000
_cell.length_b   1.000
_cell.length_c   1.000
_cell.angle_alpha   90.00
_cell.angle_beta   90.00
_cell.angle_gamma   90.00
#
_symmetry.space_group_name_H-M   'P 1'
#
loop_
_entity.id
_entity.type
_entity.pdbx_description
1 polymer ?
#
loop_
_entity_poly.entity_id
_entity_poly.type
_entity_poly.pdbx_seq_one_letter_code
_entity_poly.pdbx_strand_id
1 'polypeptide(L)' 'MQVTGVPFFVFDRRLAVAGAQPPEVLLQVLDRVWSEREPALEVLIEGEVCGPEGCD' A
#
# COMPACT_ATOMS: atom_id res chain seq x y z
N MET A 1 -13.92 0.59 7.10
CA MET A 1 -13.99 2.04 6.86
C MET A 1 -15.19 2.31 5.98
N GLN A 2 -16.08 3.24 6.35
CA GLN A 2 -17.18 3.68 5.50
C GLN A 2 -16.83 5.05 4.92
N VAL A 3 -16.88 5.19 3.61
CA VAL A 3 -16.62 6.45 2.90
C VAL A 3 -17.97 7.14 2.67
N THR A 4 -18.11 8.38 3.15
CA THR A 4 -19.37 9.16 3.07
C THR A 4 -19.29 10.38 2.14
N GLY A 5 -18.11 10.65 1.55
CA GLY A 5 -17.90 11.79 0.66
C GLY A 5 -16.59 11.69 -0.11
N VAL A 6 -16.48 12.47 -1.20
CA VAL A 6 -15.33 12.48 -2.11
C VAL A 6 -14.79 13.91 -2.30
N PRO A 7 -13.48 14.08 -2.59
CA PRO A 7 -12.47 13.03 -2.78
C PRO A 7 -12.03 12.39 -1.45
N PHE A 8 -11.64 11.12 -1.51
CA PHE A 8 -11.19 10.33 -0.37
C PHE A 8 -10.09 9.38 -0.83
N PHE A 9 -8.97 9.36 -0.11
CA PHE A 9 -7.76 8.64 -0.47
C PHE A 9 -7.45 7.59 0.59
N VAL A 10 -7.11 6.37 0.16
CA VAL A 10 -6.66 5.27 1.05
C VAL A 10 -5.25 4.88 0.63
N PHE A 11 -4.33 4.92 1.58
CA PHE A 11 -2.91 4.64 1.40
C PHE A 11 -2.55 3.31 2.05
N ASP A 12 -1.97 2.42 1.26
CA ASP A 12 -1.54 1.06 1.65
C ASP A 12 -2.58 0.27 2.45
N ARG A 13 -3.87 0.49 2.16
CA ARG A 13 -5.01 -0.12 2.87
C ARG A 13 -5.01 0.12 4.40
N ARG A 14 -4.19 1.05 4.92
CA ARG A 14 -4.00 1.29 6.36
C ARG A 14 -4.41 2.70 6.78
N LEU A 15 -4.03 3.71 6.01
CA LEU A 15 -4.27 5.10 6.33
C LEU A 15 -5.28 5.71 5.33
N ALA A 16 -6.17 6.57 5.82
CA ALA A 16 -7.18 7.22 4.98
C ALA A 16 -7.22 8.73 5.21
N VAL A 17 -7.40 9.48 4.12
CA VAL A 17 -7.45 10.95 4.12
C VAL A 17 -8.69 11.40 3.33
N ALA A 18 -9.54 12.20 3.96
CA ALA A 18 -10.76 12.74 3.37
C ALA A 18 -10.58 14.18 2.88
N GLY A 19 -11.22 14.51 1.77
CA GLY A 19 -11.26 15.85 1.19
C GLY A 19 -10.06 16.16 0.29
N ALA A 20 -10.17 17.29 -0.41
CA ALA A 20 -9.12 17.83 -1.27
C ALA A 20 -8.04 18.53 -0.42
N GLN A 21 -7.23 17.73 0.27
CA GLN A 21 -6.13 18.24 1.09
C GLN A 21 -5.06 18.95 0.25
N PRO A 22 -4.29 19.87 0.85
CA PRO A 22 -3.10 20.44 0.21
C PRO A 22 -2.11 19.36 -0.23
N PRO A 23 -1.37 19.58 -1.33
CA PRO A 23 -0.44 18.58 -1.86
C PRO A 23 0.65 18.19 -0.85
N GLU A 24 1.09 19.11 0.02
CA GLU A 24 2.10 18.85 1.04
C GLU A 24 1.63 17.82 2.07
N VAL A 25 0.33 17.83 2.39
CA VAL A 25 -0.28 16.84 3.31
C VAL A 25 -0.28 15.46 2.67
N LEU A 26 -0.63 15.37 1.38
CA LEU A 26 -0.63 14.10 0.65
C LEU A 26 0.80 13.56 0.51
N LEU A 27 1.79 14.43 0.26
CA LEU A 27 3.20 14.05 0.20
C LEU A 27 3.70 13.50 1.53
N GLN A 28 3.43 14.17 2.65
CA GLN A 28 3.81 13.69 3.98
C GLN A 28 3.19 12.33 4.29
N VAL A 29 1.94 12.12 3.89
CA VAL A 29 1.24 10.83 4.06
C VAL A 29 1.89 9.73 3.23
N LEU A 30 2.27 10.03 1.97
CA LEU A 30 2.98 9.08 1.11
C LEU A 30 4.34 8.68 1.71
N ASP A 31 5.15 9.65 2.13
CA ASP A 31 6.46 9.40 2.73
C ASP A 31 6.36 8.54 3.99
N ARG A 32 5.36 8.83 4.83
CA ARG A 32 5.08 8.06 6.04
C ARG A 32 4.68 6.62 5.71
N VAL A 33 3.69 6.44 4.85
CA VAL A 33 3.17 5.11 4.52
C VAL A 33 4.23 4.27 3.80
N TRP A 34 5.09 4.90 3.02
CA TRP A 34 6.22 4.24 2.37
C TRP A 34 7.27 3.76 3.38
N SER A 35 7.63 4.59 4.36
CA SER A 35 8.61 4.22 5.40
C SER A 35 8.09 3.19 6.41
N GLU A 36 6.78 3.20 6.69
CA GLU A 36 6.09 2.21 7.56
C GLU A 36 5.68 0.94 6.79
N ARG A 37 6.10 0.78 5.54
CA ARG A 37 5.81 -0.43 4.76
C ARG A 37 6.71 -1.55 5.24
N GLU A 38 6.10 -2.62 5.76
CA GLU A 38 6.85 -3.83 6.10
C GLU A 38 7.53 -4.39 4.84
N PRO A 39 8.73 -4.99 4.97
CA PRO A 39 9.40 -5.63 3.85
C PRO A 39 8.46 -6.64 3.18
N ALA A 40 8.68 -6.86 1.88
CA ALA A 40 7.94 -7.87 1.14
C ALA A 40 7.97 -9.18 1.93
N LEU A 41 6.78 -9.73 2.16
CA LEU A 41 6.56 -10.98 2.89
C LEU A 41 7.62 -12.00 2.49
N GLU A 42 8.42 -12.47 3.44
CA GLU A 42 9.26 -13.64 3.20
C GLU A 42 8.34 -14.82 2.95
N VAL A 43 8.36 -15.30 1.72
CA VAL A 43 7.59 -16.46 1.30
C VAL A 43 8.28 -17.70 1.88
N LEU A 44 7.79 -18.16 3.03
CA LEU A 44 8.27 -19.38 3.72
C LEU A 44 7.70 -20.68 3.14
N ILE A 45 7.09 -20.62 1.95
CA ILE A 45 6.40 -21.76 1.35
C ILE A 45 7.45 -22.75 0.84
N GLU A 46 7.47 -23.96 1.40
CA GLU A 46 8.13 -25.11 0.79
C GLU A 46 7.15 -25.70 -0.25
N GLY A 47 7.40 -25.41 -1.53
CA GLY A 47 6.60 -25.86 -2.67
C GLY A 47 7.13 -25.29 -3.98
N GLU A 48 6.71 -25.87 -5.11
CA GLU A 48 7.19 -25.45 -6.42
C GLU A 48 6.63 -24.07 -6.80
N VAL A 49 7.53 -23.11 -6.98
CA VAL A 49 7.21 -21.75 -7.43
C VAL A 49 7.80 -21.55 -8.81
N CYS A 50 6.98 -21.15 -9.78
CA CYS A 50 7.48 -20.88 -11.12
C CYS A 50 8.26 -19.57 -11.12
N GLY A 51 9.54 -19.66 -11.48
CA GLY A 51 10.38 -18.52 -11.73
C GLY A 51 10.13 -17.91 -13.12
N PRO A 52 10.89 -16.86 -13.49
CA PRO A 52 10.84 -16.29 -14.84
C PRO A 52 11.20 -17.30 -15.94
N GLU A 53 11.89 -18.38 -15.58
CA GLU A 53 12.27 -19.49 -16.47
C GLU A 53 11.17 -20.55 -16.64
N GLY A 54 10.04 -20.43 -15.93
CA GLY A 54 8.92 -21.37 -15.98
C GLY A 54 8.96 -22.45 -14.89
N CYS A 55 7.97 -23.34 -14.94
CA CYS A 55 7.94 -24.64 -14.26
C CYS A 55 7.98 -25.73 -15.33
N ASP A 56 8.64 -26.85 -15.05
CA ASP A 56 8.56 -28.04 -15.90
C ASP A 56 7.20 -28.75 -15.77
#